data_AF-A0A7S3IUQ7-F1
#
_entry.id   AF-A0A7S3IUQ7-F1
#
_cell.length_a   1.000
_cell.length_b   1.000
_cell.length_c   1.000
_cell.angle_alpha   90.00
_cell.angle_beta   90.00
_cell.angle_gamma   90.00
#
_symmetry.space_group_name_H-M   'P 1'
#
loop_
_entity.id
_entity.type
_entity.pdbx_description
1 polymer ?
#
loop_
_entity_poly.entity_id
_entity_poly.type
_entity_poly.pdbx_seq_one_letter_code
_entity_poly.pdbx_strand_id
1 'polypeptide(L)'
;MFGFLMIIVTLVTISAFCLSYRVQQVGEVSGVVPINYNSYWSTIGFCFFMFEGIGGVMPIMGATKDREAYPWILTITIVFLMIVYVAFSNLCYFTFGDQLTKPIIMEMMPADNPIIQVVKILFMINLVFSYPLTIYITNVILEGFLFKKSTSSKSTRKWLKNLQ
;
A
#
# COMPACT_ATOMS: atom_id res chain seq x y z
N MET A 1 10.33 11.33 -0.87
CA MET A 1 9.52 12.29 -0.09
C MET A 1 8.19 12.61 -0.75
N PHE A 2 8.15 12.95 -2.05
CA PHE A 2 6.91 13.27 -2.77
C PHE A 2 5.79 12.22 -2.58
N GLY A 3 6.10 10.93 -2.71
CA GLY A 3 5.11 9.86 -2.55
C GLY A 3 4.45 9.81 -1.15
N PHE A 4 5.23 9.98 -0.08
CA PHE A 4 4.70 10.01 1.30
C PHE A 4 3.74 11.18 1.52
N LEU A 5 4.08 12.36 0.99
CA LEU A 5 3.23 13.54 1.10
C LEU A 5 1.88 13.31 0.40
N MET A 6 1.89 12.71 -0.78
CA MET A 6 0.66 12.39 -1.52
C MET A 6 -0.22 11.39 -0.77
N ILE A 7 0.38 10.36 -0.15
CA ILE A 7 -0.36 9.38 0.66
C ILE A 7 -1.02 10.09 1.85
N ILE A 8 -0.28 10.94 2.56
CA ILE A 8 -0.83 11.70 3.70
C ILE A 8 -1.97 12.62 3.26
N VAL A 9 -1.79 13.38 2.17
CA VAL A 9 -2.83 14.26 1.62
C VAL A 9 -4.09 13.46 1.24
N THR A 10 -3.91 12.29 0.62
CA THR A 10 -5.01 11.40 0.24
C THR A 10 -5.74 10.86 1.48
N LEU A 11 -4.99 10.41 2.49
CA LEU A 11 -5.55 9.85 3.72
C LEU A 11 -6.34 10.93 4.49
N VAL A 12 -5.79 12.13 4.62
CA VAL A 12 -6.44 13.25 5.30
C VAL A 12 -7.70 13.71 4.55
N THR A 13 -7.64 13.85 3.23
CA THR A 13 -8.81 14.30 2.44
C THR A 13 -9.94 13.28 2.48
N ILE A 14 -9.64 11.98 2.35
CA ILE A 14 -10.64 10.92 2.46
C ILE A 14 -11.24 10.87 3.86
N SER A 15 -10.40 10.94 4.90
CA SER A 15 -10.87 10.90 6.29
C SER A 15 -11.76 12.10 6.62
N ALA A 16 -11.36 13.31 6.19
CA ALA A 16 -12.15 14.52 6.36
C ALA A 16 -13.49 14.43 5.61
N PHE A 17 -13.49 13.92 4.38
CA PHE A 17 -14.71 13.71 3.62
C PHE A 17 -15.63 12.70 4.31
N CYS A 18 -15.10 11.56 4.78
CA CYS A 18 -15.86 10.56 5.51
C CYS A 18 -16.50 11.14 6.79
N LEU A 19 -15.76 11.93 7.56
CA LEU A 19 -16.27 12.62 8.74
C LEU A 19 -17.37 13.63 8.39
N SER A 20 -17.18 14.43 7.34
CA SER A 20 -18.21 15.39 6.90
C SER A 20 -19.49 14.70 6.43
N TYR A 21 -19.36 13.59 5.69
CA TYR A 21 -20.49 12.79 5.24
C TYR A 21 -21.24 12.16 6.41
N ARG A 22 -20.51 11.67 7.41
CA ARG A 22 -21.05 11.16 8.68
C ARG A 22 -21.79 12.22 9.48
N VAL A 23 -21.26 13.44 9.56
CA VAL A 23 -21.92 14.55 10.28
C VAL A 23 -23.21 15.00 9.58
N GLN A 24 -23.26 14.96 8.25
CA GLN A 24 -24.45 15.33 7.48
C GLN A 24 -25.54 14.23 7.51
N GLN A 25 -25.13 12.96 7.55
CA GLN A 25 -26.02 11.81 7.70
C GLN A 25 -26.28 11.54 9.19
N VAL A 26 -27.10 12.38 9.84
CA VAL A 26 -27.57 12.16 11.21
C VAL A 26 -28.65 11.06 11.19
N GLY A 27 -28.21 9.81 11.11
CA GLY A 27 -29.04 8.62 11.14
C GLY A 27 -28.21 7.37 11.43
N GLU A 28 -28.85 6.35 11.99
CA GLU A 28 -28.20 5.06 12.26
C GLU A 28 -27.72 4.43 10.95
N VAL A 29 -26.45 4.02 10.92
CA VAL A 29 -25.87 3.37 9.76
C VAL A 29 -26.43 1.95 9.69
N SER A 30 -27.49 1.74 8.92
CA SER A 30 -28.03 0.41 8.68
C SER A 30 -26.96 -0.45 7.97
N GLY A 31 -26.67 -1.63 8.52
CA GLY A 31 -25.78 -2.62 7.88
C GLY A 31 -24.37 -2.77 8.46
N VAL A 32 -24.06 -2.19 9.62
CA VAL A 32 -22.76 -2.43 10.26
C VAL A 32 -22.78 -3.80 10.96
N VAL A 33 -22.34 -4.83 10.25
CA VAL A 33 -22.19 -6.19 10.77
C VAL A 33 -20.74 -6.42 11.21
N PRO A 34 -20.47 -6.73 12.49
CA PRO A 34 -19.09 -6.88 12.98
C PRO A 34 -18.28 -7.94 12.24
N ILE A 35 -18.93 -9.05 11.85
CA ILE A 35 -18.29 -10.17 11.16
C ILE A 35 -19.25 -10.70 10.09
N ASN A 36 -18.81 -10.63 8.83
CA ASN A 36 -19.51 -11.26 7.71
C ASN A 36 -18.80 -12.57 7.35
N TYR A 37 -19.45 -13.70 7.63
CA TYR A 37 -18.89 -15.04 7.35
C TYR A 37 -18.76 -15.35 5.84
N ASN A 38 -19.59 -14.74 4.99
CA ASN A 38 -19.54 -15.00 3.54
C ASN A 38 -18.31 -14.37 2.88
N SER A 39 -17.91 -13.17 3.34
CA SER A 39 -16.76 -12.43 2.80
C SER A 39 -15.47 -12.62 3.60
N TYR A 40 -15.50 -13.42 4.67
CA TYR A 40 -14.40 -13.60 5.60
C TYR A 40 -13.08 -14.00 4.93
N TRP A 41 -13.14 -14.95 3.98
CA TRP A 41 -11.94 -15.39 3.25
C TRP A 41 -11.37 -14.30 2.33
N SER A 42 -12.23 -13.53 1.66
CA SER A 42 -11.78 -12.41 0.83
C SER A 42 -11.10 -11.34 1.68
N THR A 43 -11.64 -11.05 2.87
CA THR A 43 -11.03 -10.10 3.83
C THR A 43 -9.62 -10.52 4.23
N ILE A 44 -9.40 -11.81 4.52
CA ILE A 44 -8.06 -12.32 4.83
C ILE A 44 -7.09 -12.08 3.66
N GLY A 45 -7.53 -12.34 2.42
CA GLY A 45 -6.73 -12.07 1.23
C GLY A 45 -6.33 -10.59 1.10
N PHE A 46 -7.26 -9.68 1.35
CA PHE A 46 -6.97 -8.24 1.38
C PHE A 46 -6.00 -7.85 2.50
N CYS A 47 -6.12 -8.45 3.69
CA CYS A 47 -5.17 -8.21 4.77
C CYS A 47 -3.74 -8.61 4.38
N PHE A 48 -3.54 -9.74 3.70
CA PHE A 48 -2.21 -10.12 3.19
C PHE A 48 -1.71 -9.18 2.10
N PHE A 49 -2.60 -8.76 1.18
CA PHE A 49 -2.27 -7.82 0.11
C PHE A 49 -1.73 -6.48 0.64
N MET A 50 -2.24 -5.99 1.79
CA MET A 50 -1.74 -4.77 2.42
C MET A 50 -0.25 -4.82 2.82
N PHE A 51 0.34 -6.02 2.93
CA PHE A 51 1.74 -6.23 3.29
C PHE A 51 2.64 -6.66 2.11
N GLU A 52 2.19 -6.50 0.86
CA GLU A 52 2.98 -6.80 -0.36
C GLU A 52 4.35 -6.09 -0.36
N GLY A 53 4.43 -4.90 0.24
CA GLY A 53 5.65 -4.09 0.31
C GLY A 53 6.82 -4.68 1.11
N ILE A 54 6.64 -5.86 1.75
CA ILE A 54 7.68 -6.52 2.54
C ILE A 54 8.95 -6.84 1.73
N GLY A 55 8.84 -7.02 0.40
CA GLY A 55 9.99 -7.27 -0.47
C GLY A 55 11.04 -6.14 -0.42
N GLY A 56 10.63 -4.90 -0.13
CA GLY A 56 11.53 -3.75 -0.03
C GLY A 56 12.38 -3.72 1.25
N VAL A 57 12.05 -4.54 2.25
CA VAL A 57 12.74 -4.56 3.54
C VAL A 57 14.22 -4.94 3.38
N MET A 58 14.53 -5.95 2.57
CA MET A 58 15.90 -6.45 2.42
C MET A 58 16.87 -5.40 1.80
N PRO A 59 16.53 -4.72 0.70
CA PRO A 59 17.33 -3.59 0.19
C PRO A 59 17.51 -2.46 1.22
N ILE A 60 16.47 -2.13 1.99
CA ILE A 60 16.53 -1.07 3.02
C ILE A 60 17.49 -1.48 4.15
N MET A 61 17.45 -2.73 4.59
CA MET A 61 18.42 -3.27 5.55
C MET A 61 19.86 -3.18 5.02
N GLY A 62 20.03 -3.42 3.71
CA GLY A 62 21.29 -3.27 2.99
C GLY A 62 21.88 -1.85 3.08
N ALA A 63 21.02 -0.84 2.94
CA ALA A 63 21.36 0.58 2.90
C ALA A 63 21.42 1.26 4.29
N THR A 64 20.98 0.57 5.36
CA THR A 64 20.95 1.15 6.71
C THR A 64 22.36 1.20 7.32
N LYS A 65 22.74 2.37 7.86
CA LYS A 65 24.05 2.58 8.51
C LYS A 65 24.23 1.67 9.74
N ASP A 66 23.23 1.64 10.62
CA ASP A 66 23.25 0.85 11.86
C ASP A 66 22.33 -0.37 11.76
N ARG A 67 22.91 -1.54 11.50
CA ARG A 67 22.18 -2.80 11.33
C ARG A 67 21.58 -3.35 12.63
N GLU A 68 22.13 -2.99 13.78
CA GLU A 68 21.66 -3.48 15.09
C GLU A 68 20.32 -2.86 15.51
N ALA A 69 20.09 -1.58 15.16
CA ALA A 69 18.82 -0.89 15.45
C ALA A 69 17.71 -1.23 14.44
N TYR A 70 18.07 -1.75 13.27
CA TYR A 70 17.16 -2.04 12.17
C TYR A 70 15.91 -2.86 12.56
N PRO A 71 16.03 -4.03 13.22
CA PRO A 71 14.85 -4.83 13.58
C PRO A 71 13.88 -4.07 14.50
N TRP A 72 14.41 -3.28 15.43
CA TRP A 72 13.59 -2.47 16.35
C TRP A 72 12.79 -1.39 15.60
N ILE A 73 13.45 -0.66 14.70
CA ILE A 73 12.81 0.38 13.88
C ILE A 73 11.73 -0.24 12.97
N LEU A 74 12.02 -1.41 12.39
CA LEU A 74 11.08 -2.12 11.53
C LEU A 74 9.83 -2.55 12.32
N THR A 75 9.99 -3.13 13.51
CA THR A 75 8.86 -3.53 14.36
C THR A 75 7.99 -2.33 14.72
N ILE A 76 8.57 -1.22 15.16
CA ILE A 76 7.82 0.01 15.46
C ILE A 76 7.05 0.51 14.24
N THR A 77 7.69 0.51 13.08
CA THR A 77 7.09 0.99 11.84
C THR A 77 5.90 0.13 11.41
N ILE A 78 6.04 -1.20 11.49
CA ILE A 78 4.96 -2.14 11.15
C ILE A 78 3.78 -1.98 12.12
N VAL A 79 4.03 -1.87 13.44
CA VAL A 79 2.97 -1.64 14.43
C VAL A 79 2.24 -0.32 14.18
N PHE A 80 2.98 0.75 13.89
CA PHE A 80 2.40 2.04 13.55
C PHE A 80 1.51 1.97 12.29
N LEU A 81 1.99 1.30 11.23
CA LEU A 81 1.21 1.06 10.00
C LEU A 81 -0.08 0.30 10.27
N MET A 82 -0.04 -0.75 11.10
CA MET A 82 -1.24 -1.50 11.48
C MET A 82 -2.29 -0.61 12.17
N ILE A 83 -1.87 0.22 13.11
CA ILE A 83 -2.77 1.15 13.82
C ILE A 83 -3.44 2.10 12.81
N VAL A 84 -2.67 2.68 11.88
CA VAL A 84 -3.20 3.58 10.85
C VAL A 84 -4.18 2.86 9.94
N TYR A 85 -3.87 1.65 9.48
CA TYR A 85 -4.75 0.86 8.62
C TYR A 85 -6.06 0.48 9.31
N VAL A 86 -5.99 0.02 10.57
CA VAL A 86 -7.20 -0.32 11.34
C VAL A 86 -8.06 0.92 11.58
N ALA A 87 -7.46 2.04 11.99
CA ALA A 87 -8.19 3.28 12.25
C ALA A 87 -8.88 3.80 10.98
N PHE A 88 -8.17 3.83 9.86
CA PHE A 88 -8.71 4.27 8.57
C PHE A 88 -9.80 3.33 8.04
N SER A 89 -9.55 2.02 8.07
CA SER A 89 -10.53 1.01 7.65
C SER A 89 -11.82 1.11 8.47
N ASN A 90 -11.70 1.26 9.78
CA ASN A 90 -12.85 1.38 10.67
C ASN A 90 -13.64 2.67 10.41
N LEU A 91 -12.97 3.80 10.18
CA LEU A 91 -13.61 5.06 9.80
C LEU A 91 -14.43 4.90 8.51
N CYS A 92 -13.85 4.29 7.48
CA CYS A 92 -14.52 4.11 6.20
C CYS A 92 -15.66 3.09 6.28
N TYR A 93 -15.47 1.99 7.01
CA TYR A 93 -16.52 1.00 7.25
C TYR A 93 -17.69 1.61 7.99
N PHE A 94 -17.41 2.35 9.07
CA PHE A 94 -18.45 3.08 9.77
C PHE A 94 -19.11 4.10 8.88
N THR A 95 -18.46 4.69 7.86
CA THR A 95 -18.99 5.73 6.94
C THR A 95 -19.88 5.20 5.81
N PHE A 96 -19.59 4.01 5.26
CA PHE A 96 -20.32 3.48 4.12
C PHE A 96 -21.16 2.25 4.45
N GLY A 97 -20.87 1.52 5.53
CA GLY A 97 -21.63 0.34 5.95
C GLY A 97 -21.78 -0.68 4.82
N ASP A 98 -23.01 -1.17 4.62
CA ASP A 98 -23.38 -2.12 3.55
C ASP A 98 -23.27 -1.56 2.13
N GLN A 99 -23.10 -0.24 1.96
CA GLN A 99 -22.93 0.33 0.64
C GLN A 99 -21.53 0.06 0.06
N LEU A 100 -20.59 -0.44 0.88
CA LEU A 100 -19.19 -0.71 0.50
C LEU A 100 -19.07 -1.88 -0.48
N THR A 101 -19.36 -1.59 -1.74
CA THR A 101 -19.38 -2.58 -2.85
C THR A 101 -18.06 -2.65 -3.59
N LYS A 102 -17.20 -1.64 -3.45
CA LYS A 102 -15.93 -1.54 -4.16
C LYS A 102 -14.74 -1.62 -3.20
N PRO A 103 -13.65 -2.30 -3.58
CA PRO A 103 -12.46 -2.43 -2.73
C PRO A 103 -11.72 -1.11 -2.55
N ILE A 104 -11.84 -0.19 -3.52
CA ILE A 104 -11.22 1.13 -3.48
C ILE A 104 -12.29 2.16 -3.09
N ILE A 105 -12.22 2.68 -1.86
CA ILE A 105 -13.19 3.64 -1.30
C ILE A 105 -13.33 4.90 -2.19
N MET A 106 -12.25 5.32 -2.84
CA MET A 106 -12.30 6.48 -3.73
C MET A 106 -13.28 6.28 -4.89
N GLU A 107 -13.45 5.06 -5.40
CA GLU A 107 -14.40 4.80 -6.49
C GLU A 107 -15.85 4.96 -6.08
N MET A 108 -16.14 4.90 -4.77
CA MET A 108 -17.48 5.11 -4.23
C MET A 108 -17.78 6.57 -3.94
N MET A 109 -16.76 7.42 -3.87
CA MET A 109 -16.95 8.85 -3.59
C MET A 109 -17.55 9.58 -4.80
N PRO A 110 -18.50 10.51 -4.57
CA PRO A 110 -19.13 11.28 -5.63
C PRO A 110 -18.08 12.00 -6.46
N ALA A 111 -18.15 11.83 -7.78
CA ALA A 111 -17.21 12.44 -8.73
C ALA A 111 -17.47 13.95 -8.92
N ASP A 112 -18.59 14.45 -8.42
CA ASP A 112 -19.05 15.82 -8.63
C ASP A 112 -18.22 16.86 -7.86
N ASN A 113 -17.49 16.42 -6.81
CA ASN A 113 -16.63 17.31 -6.05
C ASN A 113 -15.24 17.43 -6.72
N PRO A 114 -14.83 18.63 -7.17
CA PRO A 114 -13.56 18.83 -7.87
C PRO A 114 -12.35 18.44 -7.02
N ILE A 115 -12.44 18.57 -5.69
CA ILE A 115 -11.36 18.21 -4.77
C ILE A 115 -11.11 16.70 -4.79
N ILE A 116 -12.18 15.88 -4.78
CA ILE A 116 -12.09 14.42 -4.83
C ILE A 116 -11.50 13.98 -6.17
N GLN A 117 -11.89 14.62 -7.27
CA GLN A 117 -11.36 14.31 -8.59
C GLN A 117 -9.86 14.60 -8.69
N VAL A 118 -9.41 15.74 -8.15
CA VAL A 118 -7.98 16.07 -8.08
C VAL A 118 -7.22 15.04 -7.26
N VAL A 119 -7.71 14.68 -6.07
CA VAL A 119 -7.08 13.65 -5.22
C VAL A 119 -7.00 12.30 -5.93
N LYS A 120 -8.05 11.88 -6.66
CA LYS A 120 -8.04 10.66 -7.47
C LYS A 120 -6.93 10.68 -8.52
N ILE A 121 -6.79 11.79 -9.24
CA ILE A 121 -5.74 11.95 -10.26
C ILE A 121 -4.35 11.88 -9.63
N LEU A 122 -4.14 12.60 -8.52
CA LEU A 122 -2.88 12.55 -7.78
C LEU A 122 -2.57 11.12 -7.32
N PHE A 123 -3.56 10.41 -6.78
CA PHE A 123 -3.39 9.02 -6.37
C PHE A 123 -3.00 8.10 -7.53
N MET A 124 -3.63 8.25 -8.71
CA MET A 124 -3.26 7.49 -9.90
C MET A 124 -1.82 7.77 -10.35
N ILE A 125 -1.38 9.04 -10.32
CA ILE A 125 0.01 9.40 -10.61
C ILE A 125 0.96 8.74 -9.60
N ASN A 126 0.61 8.74 -8.30
CA ASN A 126 1.39 8.07 -7.26
C ASN A 126 1.55 6.56 -7.52
N LEU A 127 0.47 5.91 -7.94
CA LEU A 127 0.41 4.48 -8.22
C LEU A 127 1.34 4.15 -9.41
N VAL A 128 1.28 4.92 -10.49
CA VAL A 128 2.15 4.76 -11.66
C VAL A 128 3.63 4.89 -11.27
N PHE A 129 3.98 5.84 -10.39
CA PHE A 129 5.37 5.97 -9.90
C PHE A 129 5.79 4.88 -8.91
N SER A 130 4.85 4.27 -8.20
CA SER A 130 5.14 3.19 -7.25
C SER A 130 5.45 1.87 -7.96
N TYR A 131 4.89 1.66 -9.14
CA TYR A 131 5.05 0.43 -9.91
C TYR A 131 6.50 0.14 -10.38
N PRO A 132 7.28 1.12 -10.89
CA PRO A 132 8.71 0.92 -11.15
C PRO A 132 9.53 0.49 -9.93
N LEU A 133 9.17 0.99 -8.73
CA LEU A 133 9.89 0.65 -7.50
C LEU A 133 9.66 -0.82 -7.11
N THR A 134 8.43 -1.31 -7.23
CA THR A 134 8.11 -2.72 -6.94
C THR A 134 8.72 -3.67 -7.97
N ILE A 135 8.72 -3.29 -9.26
CA ILE A 135 9.42 -4.05 -10.31
C ILE A 135 10.92 -4.11 -10.05
N TYR A 136 11.55 -3.01 -9.66
CA TYR A 136 12.98 -2.99 -9.38
C TYR A 136 13.36 -3.99 -8.28
N ILE A 137 12.61 -3.99 -7.17
CA ILE A 137 12.83 -4.93 -6.06
C ILE A 137 12.61 -6.38 -6.53
N THR A 138 11.53 -6.61 -7.28
CA THR A 138 11.21 -7.93 -7.85
C THR A 138 12.35 -8.44 -8.74
N ASN A 139 12.88 -7.58 -9.61
CA ASN A 139 13.99 -7.93 -10.49
C ASN A 139 15.26 -8.28 -9.71
N VAL A 140 15.64 -7.49 -8.70
CA VAL A 140 16.82 -7.77 -7.86
C VAL A 140 16.68 -9.12 -7.15
N ILE A 141 15.49 -9.41 -6.61
CA ILE A 141 15.20 -10.68 -5.95
C ILE A 141 15.24 -11.82 -6.98
N LEU A 142 14.59 -11.66 -8.14
CA LEU A 142 14.52 -12.66 -9.19
C LEU A 142 15.91 -12.99 -9.76
N GLU A 143 16.75 -11.98 -10.02
CA GLU A 143 18.15 -12.15 -10.40
C GLU A 143 18.93 -12.90 -9.32
N GLY A 144 18.71 -12.54 -8.05
CA GLY A 144 19.28 -13.25 -6.90
C GLY A 144 18.91 -14.73 -6.85
N PHE A 145 17.69 -15.10 -7.23
CA PHE A 145 17.23 -16.50 -7.31
C PHE A 145 17.78 -17.24 -8.54
N LEU A 146 17.70 -16.62 -9.72
CA LEU A 146 18.11 -17.22 -10.99
C LEU A 146 19.63 -17.38 -11.09
N PHE A 147 20.39 -16.40 -10.62
CA PHE A 147 21.85 -16.37 -10.75
C PHE A 147 22.61 -16.92 -9.53
N LYS A 148 21.93 -17.31 -8.44
CA LYS A 148 22.55 -18.01 -7.28
C LYS A 148 23.24 -19.32 -7.65
N LYS A 149 22.82 -19.96 -8.76
CA LYS A 149 23.38 -21.23 -9.26
C LYS A 149 24.54 -21.04 -10.25
N SER A 150 24.87 -19.80 -10.65
CA SER A 150 25.87 -19.50 -11.68
C SER A 150 27.15 -18.87 -11.10
N THR A 151 27.68 -19.44 -10.02
CA THR A 151 29.05 -19.19 -9.55
C THR A 151 30.02 -20.30 -9.92
N SER A 152 29.70 -21.10 -10.94
CA SER A 152 30.64 -22.02 -11.58
C SER A 152 30.52 -22.06 -13.11
N SER A 153 30.63 -20.91 -13.78
CA SER A 153 31.18 -20.91 -15.14
C SER A 153 31.64 -19.51 -15.53
N LYS A 154 32.95 -19.28 -15.45
CA LYS A 154 33.65 -18.06 -15.91
C LYS A 154 33.59 -17.83 -17.44
N SER A 155 32.62 -18.39 -18.18
CA SER A 155 32.67 -18.43 -19.66
C SER A 155 31.64 -17.54 -20.37
N THR A 156 30.45 -17.27 -19.79
CA THR A 156 29.39 -16.51 -20.49
C THR A 156 29.54 -14.98 -20.40
N ARG A 157 30.48 -14.46 -19.60
CA ARG A 157 30.90 -13.03 -19.58
C ARG A 157 31.80 -12.63 -20.77
N LYS A 158 31.54 -13.13 -21.97
CA LYS A 158 32.27 -12.70 -23.18
C LYS A 158 31.59 -11.54 -23.91
N TRP A 159 30.28 -11.38 -23.82
CA TRP A 159 29.54 -10.40 -24.64
C TRP A 159 29.39 -9.00 -24.03
N LEU A 160 29.55 -8.85 -22.72
CA LEU A 160 29.64 -7.52 -22.07
C LEU A 160 31.01 -6.83 -22.27
N LYS A 161 31.92 -7.44 -23.03
CA LYS A 161 33.22 -6.84 -23.38
C LYS A 161 33.14 -5.80 -24.50
N ASN A 162 32.00 -5.69 -25.18
CA ASN A 162 31.79 -4.74 -26.29
C ASN A 162 31.14 -3.42 -25.86
N LEU A 163 30.95 -3.19 -24.55
CA LEU A 163 30.62 -1.87 -24.00
C LEU A 163 31.90 -1.20 -23.49
N GLN A 164 32.92 -1.12 -24.38
CA GLN A 164 34.17 -0.39 -24.19
C GLN A 164 33.99 0.94 -23.46
#